data_AF-A0A4Y2BCH5-F1
#
_entry.id   AF-A0A4Y2BCH5-F1
#
_cell.length_a   1.000
_cell.length_b   1.000
_cell.length_c   1.000
_cell.angle_alpha   90.00
_cell.angle_beta   90.00
_cell.angle_gamma   90.00
#
_symmetry.space_group_name_H-M   'P 1'
#
loop_
_entity.id
_entity.type
_entity.pdbx_description
1 polymer ?
#
loop_
_entity_poly.entity_id
_entity_poly.type
_entity_poly.pdbx_seq_one_letter_code
_entity_poly.pdbx_strand_id
1 'polypeptide(L)'
;MATYSNQEKADMHFMCGLANGNDLEAERLYRQRFPKRHVTDRKMIDQLHRCMCETGSFVTGMHDTGRSRSVRTPQVVEVILQGVGDRPEISITPQHTPELGA
;
A
#
# COMPACT_ATOMS: atom_id res chain seq x y z
N MET A 1 11.81 6.03 3.23
CA MET A 1 11.94 6.09 1.76
C MET A 1 11.77 7.54 1.34
N ALA A 2 12.65 8.07 0.50
CA ALA A 2 12.45 9.41 -0.05
C ALA A 2 11.09 9.47 -0.76
N THR A 3 10.24 10.40 -0.37
CA THR A 3 8.91 10.59 -0.95
C THR A 3 9.06 11.35 -2.26
N TYR A 4 9.23 10.61 -3.36
CA TYR A 4 9.14 11.16 -4.70
C TYR A 4 7.70 11.57 -5.01
N SER A 5 7.53 12.73 -5.64
CA SER A 5 6.24 13.16 -6.16
C SER A 5 5.75 12.22 -7.27
N ASN A 6 4.44 12.20 -7.52
CA ASN A 6 3.89 11.39 -8.62
C ASN A 6 4.45 11.82 -9.99
N GLN A 7 4.79 13.10 -10.17
CA GLN A 7 5.44 13.56 -11.39
C GLN A 7 6.84 12.98 -11.54
N GLU A 8 7.64 12.98 -10.47
CA GLU A 8 8.96 12.36 -10.50
C GLU A 8 8.89 10.86 -10.79
N LYS A 9 7.90 10.16 -10.22
CA LYS A 9 7.65 8.73 -10.50
C LYS A 9 7.26 8.48 -11.95
N ALA A 10 6.41 9.33 -12.52
CA ALA A 10 6.02 9.24 -13.93
C ALA A 10 7.21 9.51 -14.86
N ASP A 11 8.02 10.53 -14.55
CA ASP A 11 9.23 10.84 -15.30
C ASP A 11 10.24 9.67 -15.25
N MET A 12 10.37 9.00 -14.10
CA MET A 12 11.21 7.80 -13.96
C MET A 12 10.71 6.63 -14.81
N HIS A 13 9.40 6.36 -14.76
CA HIS A 13 8.79 5.31 -15.59
C HIS A 13 8.95 5.59 -17.08
N PHE A 14 8.80 6.85 -17.48
CA PHE A 14 9.05 7.29 -18.84
C PHE A 14 10.50 7.01 -19.29
N MET A 15 11.49 7.28 -18.44
CA MET A 15 12.89 6.94 -18.74
C MET A 15 13.14 5.45 -18.83
N CYS A 16 12.47 4.64 -18.01
CA CYS A 16 12.50 3.18 -18.12
C CYS A 16 11.99 2.71 -19.50
N GLY A 17 10.89 3.29 -19.98
CA GLY A 17 10.38 3.05 -21.34
C GLY A 17 11.38 3.45 -22.44
N LEU A 18 12.00 4.63 -22.34
CA LEU A 18 13.03 5.06 -23.29
C LEU A 18 14.27 4.18 -23.30
N ALA A 19 14.63 3.61 -22.15
CA ALA A 19 15.75 2.69 -21.99
C ALA A 19 15.40 1.24 -22.38
N ASN A 20 14.21 0.98 -22.92
CA ASN A 20 13.73 -0.36 -23.25
C ASN A 20 13.81 -1.34 -22.05
N GLY A 21 13.51 -0.84 -20.84
CA GLY A 21 13.58 -1.62 -19.60
C GLY A 21 14.99 -1.77 -19.00
N ASN A 22 16.03 -1.16 -19.58
CA ASN A 22 17.37 -1.18 -19.00
C ASN A 22 17.49 -0.14 -17.87
N ASP A 23 17.50 -0.59 -16.63
CA ASP A 23 17.53 0.30 -15.46
C ASP A 23 18.78 1.18 -15.37
N LEU A 24 19.95 0.68 -15.79
CA LEU A 24 21.21 1.46 -15.76
C LEU A 24 21.14 2.62 -16.73
N GLU A 25 20.60 2.36 -17.92
CA GLU A 25 20.42 3.39 -18.94
C GLU A 25 19.30 4.36 -18.56
N ALA A 26 18.21 3.86 -17.96
CA ALA A 26 17.13 4.69 -17.43
C ALA A 26 17.63 5.66 -16.35
N GLU A 27 18.46 5.18 -15.41
CA GLU A 27 19.09 6.01 -14.39
C GLU A 27 19.98 7.10 -15.00
N ARG A 28 20.82 6.71 -15.97
CA ARG A 28 21.72 7.62 -16.69
C ARG A 28 20.93 8.72 -17.39
N LEU A 29 19.90 8.33 -18.15
CA LEU A 29 19.01 9.26 -18.85
C LEU A 29 18.30 10.19 -17.87
N TYR A 30 17.77 9.65 -16.76
CA TYR A 30 17.05 10.44 -15.76
C TYR A 30 17.95 11.51 -15.15
N ARG A 31 19.17 11.14 -14.75
CA ARG A 31 20.16 12.07 -14.21
C ARG A 31 20.55 13.16 -15.21
N GLN A 32 20.71 12.81 -16.49
CA GLN A 32 21.03 13.77 -17.54
C GLN A 32 19.90 14.77 -17.77
N ARG A 33 18.65 14.29 -17.77
CA ARG A 33 17.48 15.14 -18.05
C ARG A 33 17.06 15.99 -16.86
N PHE A 34 17.29 15.51 -15.64
CA PHE A 34 16.90 16.18 -14.40
C PHE A 34 18.09 16.34 -13.43
N PRO A 35 19.11 17.13 -13.78
CA PRO A 35 20.36 17.22 -13.00
C PRO A 35 20.17 17.83 -11.59
N LYS A 36 19.07 18.55 -11.36
CA LYS A 36 18.72 19.15 -10.05
C LYS A 36 17.91 18.22 -9.14
N ARG A 37 17.42 17.09 -9.66
CA ARG A 37 16.60 16.15 -8.88
C ARG A 37 17.47 15.10 -8.22
N HIS A 38 17.01 14.59 -7.08
CA HIS A 38 17.72 13.51 -6.40
C HIS A 38 17.77 12.27 -7.32
N VAL A 39 18.97 11.72 -7.48
CA VAL A 39 19.22 10.50 -8.24
C VAL A 39 18.50 9.33 -7.57
N THR A 40 17.67 8.63 -8.32
CA THR A 40 16.91 7.48 -7.85
C THR A 40 17.82 6.29 -7.54
N ASP A 41 17.47 5.50 -6.51
CA ASP A 41 17.97 4.12 -6.41
C ASP A 41 17.42 3.32 -7.60
N ARG A 42 18.28 2.60 -8.32
CA ARG A 42 17.92 1.75 -9.44
C ARG A 42 16.73 0.83 -9.12
N LYS A 43 16.68 0.32 -7.89
CA LYS A 43 15.58 -0.54 -7.41
C LYS A 43 14.22 0.16 -7.43
N MET A 44 14.20 1.48 -7.26
CA MET A 44 12.97 2.26 -7.30
C MET A 44 12.43 2.38 -8.73
N ILE A 45 13.31 2.49 -9.73
CA ILE A 45 12.91 2.55 -11.14
C ILE A 45 12.29 1.21 -11.56
N ASP A 46 12.95 0.10 -11.24
CA ASP A 46 12.44 -1.26 -11.46
C ASP A 46 11.09 -1.48 -10.74
N GLN A 47 10.99 -1.08 -9.47
CA GLN A 47 9.76 -1.19 -8.70
C GLN A 47 8.60 -0.38 -9.32
N LEU A 48 8.84 0.87 -9.71
CA LEU A 48 7.81 1.72 -10.33
C LEU A 48 7.34 1.13 -11.67
N HIS A 49 8.27 0.60 -12.47
CA HIS A 49 7.93 -0.06 -13.72
C HIS A 49 7.05 -1.30 -13.48
N ARG A 50 7.43 -2.17 -12.55
CA ARG A 50 6.64 -3.36 -12.19
C ARG A 50 5.27 -3.00 -11.66
N CYS A 51 5.17 -2.08 -10.69
CA CYS A 51 3.87 -1.67 -10.15
C CYS A 51 2.96 -1.10 -11.24
N MET A 52 3.51 -0.36 -12.20
CA MET A 52 2.73 0.17 -13.32
C MET A 52 2.23 -0.94 -14.25
N CYS A 53 3.05 -1.96 -14.54
CA CYS A 53 2.66 -3.10 -15.37
C CYS A 53 1.66 -4.04 -14.67
N GLU A 54 1.81 -4.26 -13.37
CA GLU A 54 1.01 -5.22 -12.60
C GLU A 54 -0.31 -4.63 -12.11
N THR A 55 -0.27 -3.40 -11.60
CA THR A 55 -1.41 -2.78 -10.88
C THR A 55 -1.91 -1.49 -11.54
N GLY A 56 -1.18 -0.95 -12.51
CA GLY A 56 -1.52 0.33 -13.14
C GLY A 56 -1.34 1.55 -12.23
N SER A 57 -0.61 1.42 -11.12
CA SER A 57 -0.46 2.47 -10.12
C SER A 57 0.98 2.58 -9.61
N PHE A 58 1.41 3.81 -9.30
CA PHE A 58 2.68 4.10 -8.62
C PHE A 58 2.58 4.00 -7.09
N VAL A 59 1.40 3.66 -6.57
CA VAL A 59 1.20 3.38 -5.14
C VAL A 59 1.65 1.96 -4.89
N THR A 60 2.78 1.79 -4.22
CA THR A 60 3.13 0.51 -3.63
C THR A 60 2.05 0.17 -2.62
N GLY A 61 1.35 -0.94 -2.83
CA GLY A 61 0.29 -1.39 -1.94
C GLY A 61 0.82 -1.55 -0.51
N MET A 62 0.68 -0.51 0.32
CA MET A 62 0.85 -0.61 1.77
C MET A 62 -0.19 -1.55 2.40
N HIS A 63 -1.12 -2.09 1.59
CA HIS A 63 -2.14 -3.04 1.99
C HIS A 63 -1.55 -4.38 2.46
N ASP A 64 -0.37 -4.78 1.99
CA ASP A 64 0.25 -6.06 2.38
C ASP A 64 1.34 -5.92 3.45
N THR A 65 1.70 -4.69 3.84
CA THR A 65 2.74 -4.46 4.86
C THR A 65 2.18 -4.54 6.29
N GLY A 66 0.85 -4.65 6.44
CA GLY A 66 0.18 -4.91 7.71
C GLY A 66 -0.27 -6.37 7.81
N ARG A 67 -0.08 -7.01 8.97
CA ARG A 67 -0.70 -8.30 9.30
C ARG A 67 -2.19 -8.23 8.98
N SER A 68 -2.68 -9.04 8.05
CA SER A 68 -4.10 -9.17 7.75
C SER A 68 -4.87 -9.31 9.06
N ARG A 69 -5.73 -8.35 9.40
CA ARG A 69 -6.63 -8.49 10.55
C ARG A 69 -7.66 -9.55 10.16
N SER A 70 -7.33 -10.81 10.47
CA SER A 70 -8.20 -12.00 10.29
C SER A 70 -9.50 -11.93 11.09
N VAL A 71 -9.73 -10.84 11.84
CA VAL A 71 -10.91 -10.61 12.67
C VAL A 71 -12.09 -10.06 11.87
N ARG A 72 -11.85 -9.41 10.71
CA ARG A 72 -12.91 -8.82 9.88
C ARG A 72 -13.15 -9.61 8.58
N THR A 73 -13.22 -10.92 8.67
CA THR A 73 -13.68 -11.72 7.53
C THR A 73 -15.21 -11.61 7.42
N PRO A 74 -15.79 -11.62 6.22
CA PRO A 74 -17.24 -11.54 6.04
C PRO A 74 -18.00 -12.56 6.88
N GLN A 75 -17.44 -13.77 7.04
CA GLN A 75 -18.01 -14.85 7.84
C GLN A 75 -18.09 -14.50 9.33
N VAL A 76 -17.04 -13.86 9.89
CA VAL A 76 -17.04 -13.45 11.30
C VAL A 76 -18.00 -12.30 11.53
N VAL A 77 -18.10 -11.36 10.58
CA VAL A 77 -19.06 -10.25 10.64
C VAL A 77 -20.49 -10.78 10.57
N GLU A 78 -20.77 -11.72 9.68
CA GLU A 78 -22.09 -12.34 9.52
C GLU A 78 -22.52 -13.12 10.75
N VAL A 79 -21.61 -13.89 11.37
CA VAL A 79 -21.87 -14.60 12.64
C VAL A 79 -22.18 -13.63 13.78
N ILE A 80 -21.47 -12.50 13.86
CA ILE A 80 -21.73 -11.47 14.88
C ILE A 80 -23.08 -10.80 14.64
N LEU A 81 -23.40 -10.44 13.39
CA LEU A 81 -24.69 -9.82 13.04
C LEU A 81 -25.87 -10.75 13.29
N GLN A 82 -25.72 -12.04 12.97
CA GLN A 82 -26.72 -13.07 13.25
C GLN A 82 -26.93 -13.23 14.75
N GLY A 83 -25.84 -13.32 15.53
CA GLY A 83 -25.91 -13.42 16.99
C GLY A 83 -26.61 -12.22 17.64
N VAL A 84 -26.31 -10.99 17.20
CA VAL A 84 -26.98 -9.77 17.69
C VAL A 84 -28.46 -9.75 17.31
N GLY A 85 -28.82 -10.27 16.15
CA GLY A 85 -30.21 -10.42 15.72
C GLY A 85 -31.01 -11.43 16.56
N ASP A 86 -30.40 -12.58 16.89
CA ASP A 86 -31.06 -13.66 17.65
C ASP A 86 -31.14 -13.35 19.16
N ARG A 87 -30.25 -12.50 19.68
CA ARG A 87 -30.18 -12.12 21.09
C ARG A 87 -29.81 -10.64 21.22
N PRO A 88 -30.78 -9.71 21.26
CA PRO A 88 -30.49 -8.27 21.31
C PRO A 88 -29.77 -7.82 22.62
N GLU A 89 -29.74 -8.68 23.64
CA GLU A 89 -28.97 -8.46 24.88
C GLU A 89 -27.44 -8.54 24.71
N ILE A 90 -26.91 -9.13 23.63
CA ILE A 90 -25.46 -9.11 23.38
C ILE A 90 -25.05 -7.78 22.75
N SER A 91 -24.51 -6.89 23.58
CA SER A 91 -23.90 -5.63 23.16
C SER A 91 -22.49 -5.85 22.59
N ILE A 92 -22.11 -5.09 21.56
CA ILE A 92 -20.80 -5.16 20.89
C ILE A 92 -19.72 -4.39 21.68
N THR A 93 -19.99 -4.01 22.92
CA THR A 93 -19.08 -3.19 23.73
C THR A 93 -18.08 -4.07 24.51
N PRO A 94 -16.80 -3.67 24.62
CA PRO A 94 -15.80 -4.45 25.33
C PRO A 94 -16.08 -4.38 26.84
N GLN A 95 -16.44 -5.52 27.43
CA GLN A 95 -16.27 -5.91 28.84
C GLN A 95 -16.20 -4.72 29.83
N HIS A 96 -17.34 -4.15 30.22
CA HIS A 96 -17.42 -3.41 31.48
C HIS A 96 -17.83 -4.41 32.57
N THR A 97 -16.84 -4.91 33.32
CA THR A 97 -17.06 -5.68 34.55
C THR A 97 -17.89 -4.85 35.53
N PRO A 98 -19.05 -5.34 36.02
CA PRO A 98 -19.70 -4.74 37.17
C PRO A 98 -19.04 -5.29 38.43
N GLU A 99 -18.36 -4.42 39.19
CA GLU A 99 -18.02 -4.70 40.57
C GLU A 99 -19.33 -4.83 41.37
N LEU A 100 -19.58 -6.02 41.91
CA LEU A 100 -20.61 -6.27 42.93
C LEU A 100 -20.11 -5.73 44.27
N GLY A 101 -20.96 -4.96 44.94
CA GLY A 101 -20.56 -4.06 46.03
C GLY A 101 -20.37 -4.69 47.41
N ALA A 102 -20.03 -3.79 48.34
CA ALA A 102 -20.34 -3.79 49.76
C ALA A 102 -20.32 -2.34 50.26
#